data_AF-X1NMD1-F1
#
_entry.id   AF-X1NMD1-F1
#
_cell.length_a   1.000
_cell.length_b   1.000
_cell.length_c   1.000
_cell.angle_alpha   90.00
_cell.angle_beta   90.00
_cell.angle_gamma   90.00
#
_symmetry.space_group_name_H-M   'P 1'
#
loop_
_entity.id
_entity.type
_entity.pdbx_description
1 polymer ?
#
loop_
_entity_poly.entity_id
_entity_poly.type
_entity_poly.pdbx_seq_one_letter_code
_entity_poly.pdbx_strand_id
1 'polypeptide(L)'
;MKVTKGPAKGTVLEVKEDPGLGITINAVIYDGVLKKGDIIVVGGKEKPLVTKVRAVLLPKPLDEIRDPRDKFSSVNTVSAATGIKIAAPDLEDALAGAPLYVVPSENQLEKYVKAVSEEIEKIRIATEIEGIVLKTDTLGSLEAIAESLRRDNVPIRLANVGDVSKRDVMEAVVVKEHEPLHGVIIAFNVKILPDAEEEAKNRRVPIFQHNIIYHLIDDYTKWVRSKRETRLQEEFDRLIKPGKIKLLPGYV
;
A
#
# COMPACT_ATOMS: atom_id res chain seq x y z
N MET A 1 -30.99 1.62 3.64
CA MET A 1 -29.94 2.64 3.49
C MET A 1 -30.56 3.87 2.83
N LYS A 2 -30.54 5.04 3.48
CA LYS A 2 -30.99 6.29 2.84
C LYS A 2 -29.89 6.78 1.92
N VAL A 3 -30.13 6.76 0.61
CA VAL A 3 -29.24 7.37 -0.38
C VAL A 3 -29.31 8.88 -0.17
N THR A 4 -28.17 9.55 0.08
CA THR A 4 -28.17 11.01 0.17
C THR A 4 -28.28 11.62 -1.23
N LYS A 5 -29.01 12.72 -1.35
CA LYS A 5 -29.00 13.54 -2.56
C LYS A 5 -27.73 14.39 -2.54
N GLY A 6 -26.74 14.06 -3.36
CA GLY A 6 -25.46 14.77 -3.42
C GLY A 6 -24.50 14.17 -4.44
N PRO A 7 -23.34 14.82 -4.68
CA PRO A 7 -22.27 14.25 -5.51
C PRO A 7 -21.78 12.93 -4.93
N ALA A 8 -21.47 11.97 -5.80
CA ALA A 8 -21.01 10.68 -5.36
C ALA A 8 -19.67 10.72 -4.61
N LYS A 9 -19.58 9.84 -3.62
CA LYS A 9 -18.33 9.44 -2.95
C LYS A 9 -18.15 7.94 -3.12
N GLY A 10 -16.92 7.54 -3.37
CA GLY A 10 -16.59 6.14 -3.57
C GLY A 10 -15.15 5.82 -3.23
N THR A 11 -14.81 4.54 -3.41
CA THR A 11 -13.44 4.04 -3.33
C THR A 11 -13.14 3.21 -4.57
N VAL A 12 -11.91 3.32 -5.06
CA VAL A 12 -11.41 2.50 -6.17
C VAL A 12 -11.09 1.11 -5.64
N LEU A 13 -11.67 0.08 -6.24
CA LEU A 13 -11.36 -1.31 -5.92
C LEU A 13 -10.20 -1.84 -6.77
N GLU A 14 -10.22 -1.53 -8.07
CA GLU A 14 -9.26 -2.10 -9.03
C GLU A 14 -9.02 -1.11 -10.17
N VAL A 15 -7.80 -1.08 -10.68
CA VAL A 15 -7.40 -0.35 -11.89
C VAL A 15 -6.99 -1.38 -12.93
N LYS A 16 -7.62 -1.36 -14.10
CA LYS A 16 -7.43 -2.41 -15.10
C LYS A 16 -7.51 -1.88 -16.52
N GLU A 17 -6.70 -2.43 -17.41
CA GLU A 17 -6.84 -2.23 -18.85
C GLU A 17 -7.96 -3.11 -19.41
N ASP A 18 -8.95 -2.49 -20.06
CA ASP A 18 -10.05 -3.17 -20.73
C ASP A 18 -10.01 -2.91 -22.25
N PRO A 19 -10.09 -3.96 -23.09
CA PRO A 19 -10.08 -3.82 -24.54
C PRO A 19 -11.16 -2.85 -25.04
N GLY A 20 -10.75 -1.83 -25.81
CA GLY A 20 -11.65 -0.83 -26.39
C GLY A 20 -12.06 0.31 -25.44
N LEU A 21 -11.77 0.21 -24.14
CA LEU A 21 -12.03 1.26 -23.15
C LEU A 21 -10.75 1.92 -22.63
N GLY A 22 -9.60 1.25 -22.78
CA GLY A 22 -8.34 1.69 -22.21
C GLY A 22 -8.26 1.36 -20.72
N ILE A 23 -7.56 2.17 -19.94
CA ILE A 23 -7.55 2.03 -18.49
C ILE A 23 -8.91 2.41 -17.91
N THR A 24 -9.48 1.51 -17.12
CA THR A 24 -10.72 1.73 -16.38
C THR A 24 -10.48 1.47 -14.90
N ILE A 25 -11.38 2.01 -14.07
CA ILE A 25 -11.40 1.73 -12.64
C ILE A 25 -12.71 1.04 -12.27
N ASN A 26 -12.61 -0.04 -11.49
CA ASN A 26 -13.75 -0.60 -10.78
C ASN A 26 -13.84 0.12 -9.44
N ALA A 27 -14.99 0.66 -9.09
CA ALA A 27 -15.20 1.45 -7.88
C ALA A 27 -16.52 1.09 -7.20
N VAL A 28 -16.58 1.33 -5.90
CA VAL A 28 -17.83 1.26 -5.13
C VAL A 28 -18.23 2.68 -4.76
N ILE A 29 -19.43 3.08 -5.20
CA ILE A 29 -20.06 4.31 -4.77
C ILE A 29 -20.86 3.99 -3.52
N TYR A 30 -20.48 4.58 -2.38
CA TYR A 30 -21.12 4.34 -1.09
C TYR A 30 -22.00 5.50 -0.64
N ASP A 31 -21.88 6.68 -1.26
CA ASP A 31 -22.74 7.83 -0.99
C ASP A 31 -22.98 8.65 -2.27
N GLY A 32 -24.11 9.37 -2.34
CA GLY A 32 -24.45 10.27 -3.45
C GLY A 32 -24.77 9.59 -4.80
N VAL A 33 -24.66 10.38 -5.87
CA VAL A 33 -25.02 10.02 -7.24
C VAL A 33 -23.89 10.41 -8.22
N LEU A 34 -23.53 9.49 -9.11
CA LEU A 34 -22.55 9.69 -10.17
C LEU A 34 -23.25 9.64 -11.52
N LYS A 35 -22.92 10.57 -12.42
CA LYS A 35 -23.46 10.64 -13.77
C LYS A 35 -22.36 10.58 -14.81
N LYS A 36 -22.72 10.08 -15.99
CA LYS A 36 -21.87 10.19 -17.18
C LYS A 36 -21.62 11.68 -17.47
N GLY A 37 -20.36 12.04 -17.68
CA GLY A 37 -19.93 13.42 -17.91
C GLY A 37 -19.58 14.20 -16.65
N ASP A 38 -19.74 13.64 -15.46
CA ASP A 38 -19.28 14.27 -14.23
C ASP A 38 -17.74 14.39 -14.21
N ILE A 39 -17.24 15.44 -13.55
CA ILE A 39 -15.82 15.57 -13.21
C ILE A 39 -15.60 14.77 -11.93
N ILE A 40 -14.58 13.92 -11.93
CA ILE A 40 -14.17 13.15 -10.77
C ILE A 40 -12.74 13.51 -10.35
N VAL A 41 -12.50 13.44 -9.06
CA VAL A 41 -11.16 13.43 -8.47
C VAL A 41 -10.91 12.05 -7.89
N VAL A 42 -9.81 11.41 -8.30
CA VAL A 42 -9.39 10.08 -7.85
C VAL A 42 -7.99 10.17 -7.26
N GLY A 43 -7.71 9.41 -6.21
CA GLY A 43 -6.34 9.34 -5.70
C GLY A 43 -5.37 8.66 -6.66
N GLY A 44 -4.24 9.32 -6.94
CA GLY A 44 -3.18 8.81 -7.80
C GLY A 44 -1.86 8.55 -7.07
N LYS A 45 -0.89 7.96 -7.77
CA LYS A 45 0.44 7.63 -7.23
C LYS A 45 1.23 8.83 -6.73
N GLU A 46 1.23 9.94 -7.46
CA GLU A 46 1.99 11.15 -7.10
C GLU A 46 1.08 12.31 -6.74
N LYS A 47 -0.03 12.47 -7.46
CA LYS A 47 -1.01 13.55 -7.28
C LYS A 47 -2.42 13.04 -7.52
N PRO A 48 -3.45 13.70 -6.96
CA PRO A 48 -4.83 13.43 -7.32
C PRO A 48 -5.06 13.63 -8.82
N LEU A 49 -5.81 12.71 -9.42
CA LEU A 49 -6.18 12.71 -10.83
C LEU A 49 -7.53 13.41 -10.99
N VAL A 50 -7.59 14.38 -11.89
CA VAL A 50 -8.84 15.08 -12.25
C VAL A 50 -9.21 14.68 -13.66
N THR A 51 -10.37 14.06 -13.83
CA THR A 51 -10.81 13.58 -15.14
C THR A 51 -12.32 13.63 -15.29
N LYS A 52 -12.82 13.48 -16.52
CA LYS A 52 -14.24 13.50 -16.85
C LYS A 52 -14.73 12.12 -17.24
N VAL A 53 -15.80 11.67 -16.60
CA VAL A 53 -16.38 10.34 -16.82
C VAL A 53 -16.91 10.21 -18.25
N ARG A 54 -16.31 9.33 -19.05
CA ARG A 54 -16.77 9.03 -20.42
C ARG A 54 -17.91 8.01 -20.41
N ALA A 55 -17.83 6.99 -19.56
CA ALA A 55 -18.87 5.99 -19.43
C ALA A 55 -18.93 5.43 -17.99
N VAL A 56 -20.14 5.09 -17.57
CA VAL A 56 -20.41 4.34 -16.34
C VAL A 56 -21.01 3.02 -16.75
N LEU A 57 -20.40 1.93 -16.29
CA LEU A 57 -20.71 0.58 -16.69
C LEU A 57 -21.16 -0.20 -15.46
N LEU A 58 -22.37 -0.75 -15.51
CA LEU A 58 -22.87 -1.66 -14.49
C LEU A 58 -22.69 -3.11 -14.92
N PRO A 59 -22.29 -4.00 -14.01
CA PRO A 59 -22.35 -5.42 -14.31
C PRO A 59 -23.81 -5.78 -14.62
N LYS A 60 -24.04 -6.48 -15.72
CA LYS A 60 -25.39 -6.97 -16.01
C LYS A 60 -25.79 -7.99 -14.93
N PRO A 61 -27.10 -8.09 -14.61
CA PRO A 61 -27.62 -9.22 -13.87
C PRO A 61 -27.18 -10.55 -14.51
N LEU A 62 -27.25 -11.65 -13.76
CA LEU A 62 -26.83 -13.01 -14.16
C LEU A 62 -27.67 -13.62 -15.31
N ASP A 63 -28.02 -12.84 -16.33
CA ASP A 63 -28.99 -13.26 -17.34
C ASP A 63 -28.38 -14.07 -18.48
N GLU A 64 -27.11 -13.86 -18.89
CA GLU A 64 -26.52 -14.68 -19.98
C GLU A 64 -25.00 -14.93 -19.88
N ILE A 65 -24.63 -16.20 -19.67
CA ILE A 65 -23.25 -16.72 -19.77
C ILE A 65 -22.80 -16.90 -21.24
N ARG A 66 -23.68 -16.64 -22.21
CA ARG A 66 -23.51 -17.05 -23.62
C ARG A 66 -22.57 -16.15 -24.43
N ASP A 67 -22.39 -14.89 -24.08
CA ASP A 67 -21.36 -14.02 -24.67
C ASP A 67 -20.49 -13.36 -23.58
N PRO A 68 -19.23 -13.81 -23.38
CA PRO A 68 -18.34 -13.23 -22.39
C PRO A 68 -17.95 -11.76 -22.67
N ARG A 69 -18.33 -11.18 -23.82
CA ARG A 69 -18.08 -9.78 -24.18
C ARG A 69 -19.17 -8.83 -23.68
N ASP A 70 -20.36 -9.32 -23.32
CA ASP A 70 -21.52 -8.49 -22.99
C ASP A 70 -21.76 -8.36 -21.47
N LYS A 71 -20.67 -8.20 -20.70
CA LYS A 71 -20.71 -8.21 -19.22
C LYS A 71 -21.25 -6.93 -18.59
N PHE A 72 -21.29 -5.83 -19.34
CA PHE A 72 -21.61 -4.52 -18.79
C PHE A 72 -22.71 -3.80 -19.57
N SER A 73 -23.62 -3.13 -18.87
CA SER A 73 -24.56 -2.18 -19.43
C SER A 73 -24.09 -0.75 -19.16
N SER A 74 -24.10 0.09 -20.20
CA SER A 74 -23.79 1.50 -20.05
C SER A 74 -24.98 2.26 -19.49
N VAL A 75 -24.76 3.03 -18.42
CA VAL A 75 -25.80 3.82 -17.76
C VAL A 75 -25.41 5.29 -17.69
N ASN A 76 -26.43 6.15 -17.66
CA ASN A 76 -26.22 7.60 -17.55
C ASN A 76 -26.06 8.07 -16.11
N THR A 77 -26.59 7.32 -15.14
CA THR A 77 -26.62 7.73 -13.74
C THR A 77 -26.64 6.50 -12.84
N VAL A 78 -25.92 6.56 -11.73
CA VAL A 78 -25.90 5.54 -10.69
C VAL A 78 -25.98 6.19 -9.32
N SER A 79 -26.75 5.59 -8.41
CA SER A 79 -26.86 6.01 -7.02
C SER A 79 -26.18 5.00 -6.09
N ALA A 80 -25.68 5.47 -4.94
CA ALA A 80 -25.18 4.60 -3.89
C ALA A 80 -26.28 3.62 -3.38
N ALA A 81 -25.95 2.44 -2.87
CA ALA A 81 -24.62 1.80 -2.85
C ALA A 81 -24.47 0.88 -4.08
N THR A 82 -23.49 1.15 -4.96
CA THR A 82 -23.35 0.40 -6.22
C THR A 82 -21.89 0.22 -6.61
N GLY A 83 -21.54 -1.01 -7.01
CA GLY A 83 -20.28 -1.33 -7.70
C GLY A 83 -20.39 -1.01 -9.18
N ILE A 84 -19.47 -0.17 -9.67
CA ILE A 84 -19.45 0.31 -11.05
C ILE A 84 -18.07 0.17 -11.66
N LYS A 85 -18.02 0.13 -12.99
CA LYS A 85 -16.81 0.37 -13.76
C LYS A 85 -16.90 1.75 -14.40
N ILE A 86 -15.85 2.55 -14.25
CA ILE A 86 -15.74 3.90 -14.82
C ILE A 86 -14.66 3.88 -15.89
N ALA A 87 -15.03 4.37 -17.08
CA ALA A 87 -14.06 4.69 -18.13
C ALA A 87 -13.90 6.21 -18.20
N ALA A 88 -12.67 6.69 -18.07
CA ALA A 88 -12.26 8.09 -18.18
C ALA A 88 -10.81 8.16 -18.69
N PRO A 89 -10.37 9.27 -19.31
CA PRO A 89 -8.96 9.44 -19.67
C PRO A 89 -8.09 9.62 -18.42
N ASP A 90 -6.79 9.38 -18.57
CA ASP A 90 -5.75 9.69 -17.57
C ASP A 90 -5.93 8.96 -16.22
N LEU A 91 -6.33 7.68 -16.27
CA LEU A 91 -6.55 6.82 -15.10
C LEU A 91 -5.38 5.83 -14.82
N GLU A 92 -4.30 5.89 -15.59
CA GLU A 92 -3.13 4.99 -15.54
C GLU A 92 -2.47 4.97 -14.14
N ASP A 93 -2.47 6.12 -13.47
CA ASP A 93 -1.84 6.31 -12.17
C ASP A 93 -2.82 6.28 -11.01
N ALA A 94 -4.07 5.89 -11.23
CA ALA A 94 -5.04 5.70 -10.16
C ALA A 94 -4.57 4.62 -9.19
N LEU A 95 -4.90 4.76 -7.91
CA LEU A 95 -4.54 3.80 -6.87
C LEU A 95 -5.75 2.97 -6.44
N ALA A 96 -5.56 1.65 -6.35
CA ALA A 96 -6.53 0.80 -5.67
C ALA A 96 -6.58 1.14 -4.18
N GLY A 97 -7.79 1.19 -3.62
CA GLY A 97 -8.10 1.69 -2.28
C GLY A 97 -8.25 3.22 -2.20
N ALA A 98 -7.94 3.97 -3.27
CA ALA A 98 -8.02 5.42 -3.22
C ALA A 98 -9.46 5.95 -3.14
N PRO A 99 -9.66 7.12 -2.51
CA PRO A 99 -10.95 7.78 -2.56
C PRO A 99 -11.25 8.29 -3.97
N LEU A 100 -12.55 8.32 -4.27
CA LEU A 100 -13.12 8.89 -5.48
C LEU A 100 -14.23 9.86 -5.10
N TYR A 101 -14.17 11.08 -5.62
CA TYR A 101 -15.20 12.09 -5.42
C TYR A 101 -15.69 12.65 -6.75
N VAL A 102 -17.02 12.79 -6.88
CA VAL A 102 -17.62 13.63 -7.92
C VAL A 102 -17.55 15.09 -7.50
N VAL A 103 -17.13 15.95 -8.43
CA VAL A 103 -17.04 17.40 -8.24
C VAL A 103 -18.33 18.04 -8.77
N PRO A 104 -19.13 18.72 -7.93
CA PRO A 104 -20.38 19.36 -8.36
C PRO A 104 -20.21 20.50 -9.38
N SER A 105 -19.09 21.22 -9.29
CA SER A 105 -18.79 22.40 -10.11
C SER A 105 -17.28 22.64 -10.14
N GLU A 106 -16.76 23.12 -11.27
CA GLU A 106 -15.33 23.44 -11.45
C GLU A 106 -14.79 24.40 -10.37
N ASN A 107 -15.61 25.31 -9.86
CA ASN A 107 -15.23 26.23 -8.78
C ASN A 107 -14.89 25.52 -7.46
N GLN A 108 -15.31 24.26 -7.28
CA GLN A 108 -15.01 23.47 -6.10
C GLN A 108 -13.87 22.46 -6.32
N LEU A 109 -13.29 22.41 -7.52
CA LEU A 109 -12.30 21.40 -7.89
C LEU A 109 -11.11 21.36 -6.91
N GLU A 110 -10.53 22.51 -6.60
CA GLU A 110 -9.39 22.62 -5.67
C GLU A 110 -9.70 22.05 -4.29
N LYS A 111 -10.92 22.24 -3.80
CA LYS A 111 -11.37 21.68 -2.51
C LYS A 111 -11.32 20.16 -2.52
N TYR A 112 -11.80 19.52 -3.60
CA TYR A 112 -11.83 18.07 -3.71
C TYR A 112 -10.44 17.48 -3.98
N VAL A 113 -9.61 18.16 -4.77
CA VAL A 113 -8.20 17.79 -4.96
C VAL A 113 -7.46 17.80 -3.63
N LYS A 114 -7.62 18.86 -2.83
CA LYS A 114 -7.03 18.97 -1.50
C LYS A 114 -7.54 17.87 -0.56
N ALA A 115 -8.85 17.62 -0.55
CA ALA A 115 -9.44 16.57 0.29
C ALA A 115 -8.88 15.18 -0.04
N VAL A 116 -8.74 14.84 -1.33
CA VAL A 116 -8.13 13.57 -1.76
C VAL A 116 -6.66 13.48 -1.36
N SER A 117 -5.90 14.57 -1.53
CA SER A 117 -4.49 14.62 -1.13
C SER A 117 -4.34 14.36 0.37
N GLU A 118 -5.10 15.06 1.21
CA GLU A 118 -5.07 14.91 2.67
C GLU A 118 -5.47 13.50 3.13
N GLU A 119 -6.41 12.85 2.43
CA GLU A 119 -6.84 11.49 2.74
C GLU A 119 -5.73 10.47 2.41
N ILE A 120 -5.06 10.62 1.27
CA ILE A 120 -3.93 9.76 0.88
C ILE A 120 -2.71 9.99 1.78
N GLU A 121 -2.41 11.24 2.13
CA GLU A 121 -1.31 11.60 3.04
C GLU A 121 -1.49 11.03 4.44
N LYS A 122 -2.74 10.86 4.92
CA LYS A 122 -2.97 10.18 6.21
C LYS A 122 -2.65 8.69 6.16
N ILE A 123 -2.86 8.07 5.00
CA ILE A 123 -2.57 6.63 4.78
C ILE A 123 -1.07 6.43 4.55
N ARG A 124 -0.41 7.34 3.83
CA ARG A 124 1.03 7.32 3.62
C ARG A 124 1.74 7.79 4.88
N ILE A 125 2.49 6.89 5.50
CA ILE A 125 3.15 7.16 6.77
C ILE A 125 4.57 7.66 6.47
N ALA A 126 4.90 8.84 6.97
CA ALA A 126 6.27 9.35 7.09
C ALA A 126 6.44 9.94 8.49
N THR A 127 6.48 9.08 9.51
CA THR A 127 6.26 9.51 10.91
C THR A 127 7.46 9.39 11.81
N GLU A 128 8.29 8.36 11.63
CA GLU A 128 9.34 8.04 12.61
C GLU A 128 10.75 8.23 12.04
N ILE A 129 11.66 8.79 12.85
CA ILE A 129 13.08 8.92 12.50
C ILE A 129 13.70 7.54 12.34
N GLU A 130 13.31 6.59 13.19
CA GLU A 130 13.76 5.19 13.16
C GLU A 130 12.57 4.30 12.85
N GLY A 131 12.69 3.44 11.84
CA GLY A 131 11.61 2.53 11.49
C GLY A 131 11.82 1.84 10.16
N ILE A 132 11.00 0.83 9.92
CA ILE A 132 11.04 0.05 8.68
C ILE A 132 10.50 0.85 7.50
N VAL A 133 10.92 0.48 6.29
CA VAL A 133 10.34 0.98 5.04
C VAL A 133 9.33 -0.04 4.51
N LEU A 134 8.09 0.38 4.29
CA LEU A 134 6.97 -0.45 3.83
C LEU A 134 6.54 -0.03 2.42
N LYS A 135 6.49 -1.01 1.50
CA LYS A 135 6.06 -0.85 0.11
C LYS A 135 4.97 -1.85 -0.23
N THR A 136 3.87 -1.38 -0.83
CA THR A 136 2.74 -2.23 -1.21
C THR A 136 2.19 -1.89 -2.59
N ASP A 137 1.31 -2.74 -3.11
CA ASP A 137 0.64 -2.60 -4.40
C ASP A 137 -0.61 -1.70 -4.35
N THR A 138 -1.31 -1.68 -3.21
CA THR A 138 -2.56 -0.93 -3.01
C THR A 138 -2.53 -0.12 -1.71
N LEU A 139 -3.38 0.90 -1.61
CA LEU A 139 -3.54 1.66 -0.36
C LEU A 139 -4.17 0.82 0.75
N GLY A 140 -5.09 -0.09 0.42
CA GLY A 140 -5.73 -0.96 1.41
C GLY A 140 -4.75 -1.95 2.05
N SER A 141 -3.85 -2.55 1.24
CA SER A 141 -2.78 -3.40 1.77
C SER A 141 -1.78 -2.59 2.60
N LEU A 142 -1.48 -1.35 2.19
CA LEU A 142 -0.60 -0.44 2.95
C LEU A 142 -1.16 -0.17 4.35
N GLU A 143 -2.43 0.21 4.45
CA GLU A 143 -3.11 0.52 5.70
C GLU A 143 -3.17 -0.70 6.62
N ALA A 144 -3.60 -1.86 6.10
CA ALA A 144 -3.74 -3.09 6.88
C ALA A 144 -2.40 -3.57 7.46
N ILE A 145 -1.33 -3.56 6.65
CA ILE A 145 0.00 -3.97 7.10
C ILE A 145 0.57 -2.95 8.10
N ALA A 146 0.41 -1.66 7.83
CA ALA A 146 0.87 -0.62 8.74
C ALA A 146 0.18 -0.67 10.11
N GLU A 147 -1.13 -0.93 10.15
CA GLU A 147 -1.87 -1.09 11.40
C GLU A 147 -1.38 -2.32 12.19
N SER A 148 -1.15 -3.44 11.49
CA SER A 148 -0.62 -4.66 12.12
C SER A 148 0.76 -4.42 12.74
N LEU A 149 1.67 -3.78 12.01
CA LEU A 149 3.02 -3.46 12.48
C LEU A 149 2.99 -2.51 13.68
N ARG A 150 2.12 -1.49 13.66
CA ARG A 150 1.94 -0.57 14.80
C ARG A 150 1.42 -1.29 16.04
N ARG A 151 0.51 -2.25 15.87
CA ARG A 151 -0.01 -3.09 16.97
C ARG A 151 1.10 -3.91 17.64
N ASP A 152 2.07 -4.35 16.84
CA ASP A 152 3.25 -5.08 17.30
C ASP A 152 4.41 -4.15 17.76
N ASN A 153 4.16 -2.83 17.86
CA ASN A 153 5.12 -1.80 18.22
C ASN A 153 6.34 -1.73 17.28
N VAL A 154 6.15 -2.05 16.00
CA VAL A 154 7.18 -1.89 14.97
C VAL A 154 7.04 -0.48 14.38
N PRO A 155 8.03 0.41 14.57
CA PRO A 155 7.95 1.76 14.04
C PRO A 155 8.12 1.73 12.52
N ILE A 156 7.34 2.57 11.83
CA ILE A 156 7.35 2.70 10.38
C ILE A 156 7.90 4.07 10.04
N ARG A 157 9.04 4.09 9.34
CA ARG A 157 9.66 5.32 8.85
C ARG A 157 8.94 5.84 7.62
N LEU A 158 8.72 4.96 6.65
CA LEU A 158 8.13 5.29 5.35
C LEU A 158 7.17 4.20 4.92
N ALA A 159 5.95 4.55 4.52
CA ALA A 159 4.97 3.63 3.95
C ALA A 159 4.38 4.23 2.67
N ASN A 160 4.61 3.58 1.53
CA ASN A 160 4.18 4.07 0.22
C ASN A 160 3.71 2.93 -0.70
N VAL A 161 2.85 3.28 -1.66
CA VAL A 161 2.44 2.37 -2.74
C VAL A 161 3.45 2.44 -3.90
N GLY A 162 3.73 1.29 -4.51
CA GLY A 162 4.60 1.12 -5.67
C GLY A 162 5.81 0.25 -5.40
N ASP A 163 6.55 -0.05 -6.48
CA ASP A 163 7.75 -0.89 -6.43
C ASP A 163 8.85 -0.31 -5.52
N VAL A 164 9.71 -1.20 -5.03
CA VAL A 164 10.86 -0.84 -4.20
C VAL A 164 11.93 -0.21 -5.10
N SER A 165 12.24 1.05 -4.83
CA SER A 165 13.24 1.85 -5.55
C SER A 165 14.55 1.97 -4.78
N LYS A 166 15.62 2.41 -5.45
CA LYS A 166 16.89 2.71 -4.79
C LYS A 166 16.76 3.73 -3.65
N ARG A 167 15.82 4.68 -3.75
CA ARG A 167 15.54 5.65 -2.69
C ARG A 167 15.03 4.97 -1.42
N ASP A 168 14.13 4.00 -1.57
CA ASP A 168 13.60 3.22 -0.44
C ASP A 168 14.71 2.45 0.28
N VAL A 169 15.70 1.93 -0.46
CA VAL A 169 16.89 1.29 0.11
C VAL A 169 17.75 2.26 0.90
N MET A 170 17.96 3.46 0.38
CA MET A 170 18.74 4.49 1.08
C MET A 170 18.09 4.89 2.41
N GLU A 171 16.76 5.01 2.46
CA GLU A 171 16.05 5.28 3.72
C GLU A 171 16.29 4.16 4.75
N ALA A 172 16.23 2.90 4.31
CA ALA A 172 16.52 1.76 5.19
C ALA A 172 17.99 1.73 5.66
N VAL A 173 18.95 2.15 4.83
CA VAL A 173 20.37 2.28 5.22
C VAL A 173 20.54 3.28 6.35
N VAL A 174 19.92 4.46 6.24
CA VAL A 174 20.01 5.52 7.26
C VAL A 174 19.51 5.01 8.61
N VAL A 175 18.40 4.26 8.61
CA VAL A 175 17.86 3.65 9.84
C VAL A 175 18.81 2.56 10.36
N LYS A 176 19.34 1.70 9.48
CA LYS A 176 20.23 0.60 9.84
C LYS A 176 21.48 1.04 10.61
N GLU A 177 21.99 2.24 10.31
CA GLU A 177 23.16 2.82 11.00
C GLU A 177 22.89 3.08 12.49
N HIS A 178 21.64 3.41 12.84
CA HIS A 178 21.23 3.75 14.20
C HIS A 178 20.55 2.57 14.91
N GLU A 179 19.59 1.93 14.23
CA GLU A 179 18.86 0.77 14.72
C GLU A 179 18.88 -0.37 13.68
N PRO A 180 19.86 -1.31 13.78
CA PRO A 180 20.05 -2.38 12.82
C PRO A 180 18.84 -3.31 12.64
N LEU A 181 17.94 -3.42 13.63
CA LEU A 181 16.74 -4.27 13.55
C LEU A 181 15.59 -3.60 12.78
N HIS A 182 15.60 -2.27 12.64
CA HIS A 182 14.59 -1.53 11.88
C HIS A 182 15.06 -1.11 10.48
N GLY A 183 16.36 -1.21 10.19
CA GLY A 183 16.93 -0.92 8.88
C GLY A 183 16.64 -1.97 7.81
N VAL A 184 15.36 -2.21 7.52
CA VAL A 184 14.87 -3.23 6.59
C VAL A 184 13.75 -2.68 5.70
N ILE A 185 13.49 -3.38 4.59
CA ILE A 185 12.36 -3.09 3.70
C ILE A 185 11.37 -4.25 3.74
N ILE A 186 10.09 -3.92 3.91
CA ILE A 186 8.95 -4.83 3.77
C ILE A 186 8.23 -4.52 2.46
N ALA A 187 8.16 -5.49 1.56
CA ALA A 187 7.63 -5.36 0.21
C ALA A 187 6.46 -6.34 -0.02
N PHE A 188 5.23 -5.84 -0.02
CA PHE A 188 4.03 -6.65 -0.21
C PHE A 188 3.50 -6.55 -1.64
N ASN A 189 3.48 -7.68 -2.36
CA ASN A 189 2.95 -7.81 -3.72
C ASN A 189 3.51 -6.79 -4.74
N VAL A 190 4.74 -6.31 -4.52
CA VAL A 190 5.45 -5.36 -5.39
C VAL A 190 6.76 -5.94 -5.87
N LYS A 191 7.32 -5.38 -6.95
CA LYS A 191 8.65 -5.74 -7.45
C LYS A 191 9.73 -4.93 -6.75
N ILE A 192 10.95 -5.46 -6.81
CA ILE A 192 12.17 -4.75 -6.44
C ILE A 192 12.85 -4.34 -7.73
N LEU A 193 13.12 -3.05 -7.91
CA LEU A 193 13.79 -2.57 -9.12
C LEU A 193 15.26 -3.06 -9.14
N PRO A 194 15.86 -3.31 -10.31
CA PRO A 194 17.21 -3.88 -10.40
C PRO A 194 18.28 -3.07 -9.68
N ASP A 195 18.19 -1.74 -9.74
CA ASP A 195 19.09 -0.81 -9.06
C ASP A 195 18.91 -0.82 -7.53
N ALA A 196 17.68 -1.04 -7.06
CA ALA A 196 17.36 -1.22 -5.65
C ALA A 196 17.90 -2.56 -5.13
N GLU A 197 17.77 -3.64 -5.91
CA GLU A 197 18.28 -4.97 -5.54
C GLU A 197 19.80 -4.97 -5.41
N GLU A 198 20.50 -4.34 -6.35
CA GLU A 198 21.96 -4.19 -6.30
C GLU A 198 22.42 -3.38 -5.08
N GLU A 199 21.79 -2.21 -4.84
CA GLU A 199 22.13 -1.38 -3.68
C GLU A 199 21.86 -2.10 -2.36
N ALA A 200 20.74 -2.82 -2.25
CA ALA A 200 20.40 -3.57 -1.05
C ALA A 200 21.43 -4.68 -0.76
N LYS A 201 21.91 -5.39 -1.79
CA LYS A 201 23.01 -6.38 -1.64
C LYS A 201 24.30 -5.71 -1.19
N ASN A 202 24.69 -4.61 -1.83
CA ASN A 202 25.93 -3.89 -1.52
C ASN A 202 25.94 -3.34 -0.08
N ARG A 203 24.81 -2.79 0.37
CA ARG A 203 24.64 -2.22 1.72
C ARG A 203 24.17 -3.24 2.76
N ARG A 204 23.94 -4.48 2.34
CA ARG A 204 23.40 -5.58 3.15
C ARG A 204 22.08 -5.22 3.86
N VAL A 205 21.19 -4.52 3.16
CA VAL A 205 19.85 -4.18 3.66
C VAL A 205 18.94 -5.39 3.44
N PRO A 206 18.33 -5.96 4.49
CA PRO A 206 17.34 -7.02 4.35
C PRO A 206 16.07 -6.51 3.66
N ILE A 207 15.60 -7.25 2.66
CA ILE A 207 14.30 -7.02 2.02
C ILE A 207 13.45 -8.27 2.23
N PHE A 208 12.27 -8.10 2.83
CA PHE A 208 11.26 -9.13 2.98
C PHE A 208 10.20 -8.91 1.90
N GLN A 209 10.05 -9.86 0.99
CA GLN A 209 9.10 -9.76 -0.11
C GLN A 209 8.15 -10.94 -0.10
N HIS A 210 6.85 -10.67 -0.08
CA HIS A 210 5.80 -11.70 -0.13
C HIS A 210 4.51 -11.14 -0.74
N ASN A 211 3.63 -12.04 -1.19
CA ASN A 211 2.27 -11.73 -1.63
C ASN A 211 1.20 -12.12 -0.60
N ILE A 212 1.59 -12.64 0.57
CA ILE A 212 0.70 -13.03 1.67
C ILE A 212 1.14 -12.30 2.95
N ILE A 213 0.23 -11.56 3.58
CA ILE A 213 0.53 -10.67 4.72
C ILE A 213 1.14 -11.43 5.90
N TYR A 214 0.56 -12.57 6.28
CA TYR A 214 1.03 -13.34 7.44
C TYR A 214 2.46 -13.86 7.26
N HIS A 215 2.82 -14.38 6.08
CA HIS A 215 4.18 -14.84 5.80
C HIS A 215 5.19 -13.69 5.86
N LEU A 216 4.79 -12.51 5.37
CA LEU A 216 5.63 -11.32 5.40
C LEU A 216 5.98 -10.88 6.83
N ILE A 217 4.97 -10.82 7.70
CA ILE A 217 5.14 -10.43 9.10
C ILE A 217 5.90 -11.52 9.89
N ASP A 218 5.59 -12.79 9.65
CA ASP A 218 6.26 -13.92 10.31
C ASP A 218 7.75 -13.97 9.99
N ASP A 219 8.12 -13.78 8.72
CA ASP A 219 9.52 -13.83 8.30
C ASP A 219 10.32 -12.65 8.87
N TYR A 220 9.73 -11.45 8.88
CA TYR A 220 10.31 -10.30 9.57
C TYR A 220 10.50 -10.59 11.06
N THR A 221 9.46 -11.09 11.74
CA THR A 221 9.49 -11.38 13.19
C THR A 221 10.53 -12.44 13.54
N LYS A 222 10.62 -13.52 12.75
CA LYS A 222 11.63 -14.58 12.91
C LYS A 222 13.04 -14.01 12.76
N TRP A 223 13.25 -13.15 11.76
CA TRP A 223 14.54 -12.52 11.54
C TRP A 223 14.93 -11.60 12.71
N VAL A 224 14.01 -10.76 13.20
CA VAL A 224 14.26 -9.90 14.38
C VAL A 224 14.62 -10.72 15.60
N ARG A 225 13.88 -11.81 15.88
CA ARG A 225 14.16 -12.72 17.00
C ARG A 225 15.55 -13.33 16.90
N SER A 226 15.88 -13.90 15.73
CA SER A 226 17.19 -14.50 15.47
C SER A 226 18.34 -13.50 15.64
N LYS A 227 18.16 -12.26 15.16
CA LYS A 227 19.18 -11.20 15.31
C LYS A 227 19.36 -10.77 16.77
N ARG A 228 18.27 -10.66 17.52
CA ARG A 228 18.33 -10.35 18.95
C ARG A 228 19.05 -11.45 19.73
N GLU A 229 18.72 -12.72 19.46
CA GLU A 229 19.38 -13.87 20.09
C GLU A 229 20.88 -13.91 19.78
N THR A 230 21.26 -13.72 18.51
CA THR A 230 22.67 -13.65 18.09
C THR A 230 23.41 -12.55 18.84
N ARG A 231 22.82 -11.35 18.94
CA ARG A 231 23.42 -10.22 19.66
C ARG A 231 23.60 -10.51 21.14
N LEU A 232 22.58 -11.09 21.79
CA LEU A 232 22.66 -11.48 23.21
C LEU A 232 23.76 -12.53 23.44
N GLN A 233 23.90 -13.50 22.53
CA GLN A 233 24.95 -14.52 22.61
C GLN A 233 26.35 -13.89 22.47
N GLU A 234 26.54 -12.99 21.50
CA GLU A 234 27.81 -12.26 21.31
C GLU A 234 28.16 -11.41 22.53
N GLU A 235 27.17 -10.75 23.14
CA GLU A 235 27.35 -9.99 24.38
C GLU A 235 27.70 -10.93 25.54
N PHE A 236 27.02 -12.07 25.68
CA PHE A 236 27.27 -13.06 26.72
C PHE A 236 28.67 -13.70 26.63
N ASP A 237 29.15 -13.98 25.42
CA ASP A 237 30.47 -14.59 25.20
C ASP A 237 31.63 -13.62 25.46
N ARG A 238 31.38 -12.30 25.44
CA ARG A 238 32.36 -11.28 25.87
C ARG A 238 32.50 -11.18 27.39
N LEU A 239 31.55 -11.70 28.16
CA LEU A 239 31.59 -11.64 29.62
C LEU A 239 32.51 -12.72 30.20
N ILE A 240 33.26 -12.36 31.24
CA ILE A 240 34.03 -13.32 32.04
C ILE A 240 33.03 -14.17 32.83
N LYS A 241 32.91 -15.44 32.48
CA LYS A 241 31.95 -16.37 33.09
C LYS A 241 32.42 -16.73 34.51
N PRO A 242 31.53 -16.74 35.52
CA PRO A 242 31.90 -17.17 36.86
C PRO A 242 32.31 -18.65 36.81
N GLY A 243 33.54 -18.95 37.22
CA GLY A 243 34.09 -20.29 37.21
C GLY A 243 34.75 -20.63 38.54
N LYS A 244 34.59 -21.87 39.00
CA LYS A 244 35.33 -22.42 40.13
C LYS A 244 36.16 -23.60 39.63
N ILE A 245 37.47 -23.49 39.76
CA ILE A 245 38.41 -24.55 39.37
C ILE A 245 38.88 -25.25 40.64
N LYS A 246 38.89 -26.60 40.63
CA LYS A 246 39.50 -27.43 41.67
C LYS A 246 40.71 -28.13 41.07
N LEU A 247 41.89 -27.87 41.60
CA LEU A 247 43.10 -28.58 41.21
C LEU A 247 43.04 -30.03 41.75
N LEU A 248 43.33 -31.00 40.89
CA LEU A 248 43.33 -32.41 41.26
C LEU A 248 44.72 -32.81 41.79
N PRO A 249 44.81 -33.48 42.96
CA PRO A 249 46.09 -33.96 43.47
C PRO A 249 46.77 -34.93 42.50
N GLY A 250 48.06 -34.76 42.26
CA GLY A 250 48.88 -35.65 41.41
C GLY A 250 48.93 -35.32 39.91
N TYR A 251 48.28 -34.23 39.47
CA TYR A 251 48.26 -33.78 38.08
C TYR A 251 48.78 -32.33 37.99
N VAL A 252 50.09 -32.15 38.21
CA VAL A 252 50.80 -30.87 38.02
C VAL A 252 51.52 -30.89 36.68
#